data_AF-A0A5J4T619-F1
#
_entry.id   AF-A0A5J4T619-F1
#
_cell.length_a   1.000
_cell.length_b   1.000
_cell.length_c   1.000
_cell.angle_alpha   90.00
_cell.angle_beta   90.00
_cell.angle_gamma   90.00
#
_symmetry.space_group_name_H-M   'P 1'
#
loop_
_entity.id
_entity.type
_entity.pdbx_description
1 polymer ?
#
loop_
_entity_poly.entity_id
_entity_poly.type
_entity_poly.pdbx_seq_one_letter_code
_entity_poly.pdbx_strand_id
1 'polypeptide(L)'
;MRLEIRCNSRWCLYWIQWDGDEQDQTVLVNNGYGRVTSITFSTAGGQGEEQDDEIRNGLVCISDFLRRLHEGKTQQSSFQPIPLLARNTEEQMEEEGAREELEAQMNNNGYDSNIKFWANEAKKATLNHFIHRD
;
A
#
# COMPACT_ATOMS: atom_id res chain seq x y z
N MET A 1 16.35 3.63 16.26
CA MET A 1 15.80 5.01 16.33
C MET A 1 15.20 5.53 15.00
N ARG A 2 15.95 5.76 13.90
CA ARG A 2 15.32 6.28 12.65
C ARG A 2 14.35 5.28 11.99
N LEU A 3 14.65 3.98 12.06
CA LEU A 3 13.81 2.88 11.54
C LEU A 3 12.57 2.67 12.39
N GLU A 4 12.69 2.56 13.72
CA GLU A 4 11.52 2.46 14.62
C GLU A 4 10.53 3.62 14.46
N ILE A 5 11.02 4.86 14.29
CA ILE A 5 10.14 6.01 14.03
C ILE A 5 9.38 5.81 12.71
N ARG A 6 10.06 5.38 11.63
CA ARG A 6 9.40 5.05 10.35
C ARG A 6 8.38 3.92 10.50
N CYS A 7 8.69 2.85 11.21
CA CYS A 7 7.77 1.74 11.47
C CYS A 7 6.54 2.19 12.25
N ASN A 8 6.74 2.93 13.35
CA ASN A 8 5.65 3.39 14.21
C ASN A 8 4.77 4.43 13.51
N SER A 9 5.37 5.36 12.75
CA SER A 9 4.61 6.31 11.95
C SER A 9 3.76 5.62 10.88
N ARG A 10 4.26 4.56 10.25
CA ARG A 10 3.50 3.77 9.28
C ARG A 10 2.32 3.07 9.92
N TRP A 11 2.51 2.42 11.06
CA TRP A 11 1.41 1.81 11.81
C TRP A 11 0.37 2.87 12.21
N CYS A 12 0.80 4.04 12.67
CA CYS A 12 -0.11 5.13 12.98
C CYS A 12 -0.94 5.57 11.76
N LEU A 13 -0.30 5.73 10.60
CA LEU A 13 -1.01 6.06 9.35
C LEU A 13 -1.95 4.94 8.90
N TYR A 14 -1.54 3.68 9.08
CA TYR A 14 -2.39 2.51 8.84
C TYR A 14 -3.64 2.55 9.72
N TRP A 15 -3.52 2.88 11.01
CA TRP A 15 -4.68 3.00 11.89
C TRP A 15 -5.60 4.16 11.50
N ILE A 16 -5.04 5.30 11.08
CA ILE A 16 -5.82 6.42 10.54
C ILE A 16 -6.57 5.97 9.28
N GLN A 17 -5.92 5.24 8.39
CA GLN A 17 -6.54 4.65 7.22
C GLN A 17 -7.60 3.60 7.60
N TRP A 18 -7.38 2.85 8.68
CA TRP A 18 -8.25 1.79 9.17
C TRP A 18 -9.56 2.34 9.75
N ASP A 19 -9.49 3.40 10.55
CA ASP A 19 -10.65 3.96 11.24
C ASP A 19 -11.23 5.19 10.53
N GLY A 20 -10.44 5.88 9.73
CA GLY A 20 -10.79 7.15 9.10
C GLY A 20 -11.90 7.07 8.05
N ASP A 21 -12.56 8.20 7.84
CA ASP A 21 -13.66 8.37 6.89
C ASP A 21 -13.15 8.86 5.51
N GLU A 22 -14.07 9.26 4.62
CA GLU A 22 -13.75 9.75 3.26
C GLU A 22 -12.81 10.96 3.27
N GLN A 23 -12.97 11.86 4.25
CA GLN A 23 -12.11 13.04 4.36
C GLN A 23 -10.70 12.63 4.76
N ASP A 24 -10.57 11.70 5.71
CA ASP A 24 -9.25 11.19 6.14
C ASP A 24 -8.51 10.54 4.98
N GLN A 25 -9.18 9.68 4.18
CA GLN A 25 -8.55 9.08 3.00
C GLN A 25 -8.16 10.12 1.95
N THR A 26 -9.01 11.13 1.73
CA THR A 26 -8.72 12.24 0.79
C THR A 26 -7.46 12.99 1.20
N VAL A 27 -7.31 13.29 2.50
CA VAL A 27 -6.11 13.95 3.04
C VAL A 27 -4.87 13.08 2.83
N LEU A 28 -4.97 11.77 3.03
CA LEU A 28 -3.84 10.85 2.80
C LEU A 28 -3.41 10.85 1.32
N VAL A 29 -4.34 10.69 0.37
CA VAL A 29 -4.02 10.73 -1.06
C VAL A 29 -3.40 12.07 -1.45
N ASN A 30 -3.98 13.19 -1.00
CA ASN A 30 -3.51 14.53 -1.33
C ASN A 30 -2.10 14.82 -0.76
N ASN A 31 -1.74 14.20 0.37
CA ASN A 31 -0.39 14.28 0.93
C ASN A 31 0.60 13.31 0.28
N GLY A 32 0.18 12.55 -0.74
CA GLY A 32 1.04 11.62 -1.46
C GLY A 32 1.27 10.33 -0.69
N TYR A 33 0.28 9.84 0.05
CA TYR A 33 0.41 8.57 0.78
C TYR A 33 0.75 7.40 -0.14
N GLY A 34 0.20 7.36 -1.35
CA GLY A 34 0.56 6.39 -2.39
C GLY A 34 2.07 6.43 -2.66
N ARG A 35 2.56 7.62 -3.04
CA ARG A 35 3.98 7.91 -3.30
C ARG A 35 4.91 7.51 -2.13
N VAL A 36 4.58 7.95 -0.91
CA VAL A 36 5.41 7.68 0.28
C VAL A 36 5.48 6.18 0.57
N THR A 37 4.36 5.48 0.41
CA THR A 37 4.30 4.04 0.67
C THR A 37 5.05 3.26 -0.39
N SER A 38 4.95 3.64 -1.68
CA SER A 38 5.74 3.00 -2.75
C SER A 38 7.24 3.11 -2.51
N ILE A 39 7.74 4.30 -2.21
CA ILE A 39 9.16 4.50 -1.87
C ILE A 39 9.60 3.54 -0.74
N THR A 40 8.74 3.27 0.25
CA THR A 40 9.14 2.44 1.39
C THR A 40 9.43 0.99 1.05
N PHE A 41 8.68 0.38 0.12
CA PHE A 41 8.94 -1.00 -0.32
C PHE A 41 9.90 -1.08 -1.52
N SER A 42 10.13 0.02 -2.24
CA SER A 42 11.15 0.12 -3.31
C SER A 42 12.58 0.31 -2.79
N THR A 43 12.77 1.09 -1.71
CA THR A 43 14.13 1.45 -1.24
C THR A 43 14.83 0.34 -0.45
N ALA A 44 14.17 -0.80 -0.23
CA ALA A 44 14.64 -1.86 0.65
C ALA A 44 15.49 -2.94 -0.06
N GLY A 45 16.38 -2.52 -0.97
CA GLY A 45 17.29 -3.43 -1.70
C GLY A 45 18.43 -4.05 -0.87
N GLY A 46 18.33 -4.03 0.47
CA GLY A 46 19.30 -4.69 1.35
C GLY A 46 18.81 -6.07 1.79
N GLN A 47 19.72 -6.92 2.26
CA GLN A 47 19.39 -8.21 2.86
C GLN A 47 19.38 -8.10 4.39
N GLY A 48 18.25 -8.45 5.03
CA GLY A 48 18.14 -8.57 6.48
C GLY A 48 16.68 -8.59 6.98
N GLU A 49 16.44 -9.24 8.13
CA GLU A 49 15.08 -9.41 8.71
C GLU A 49 14.36 -8.08 8.97
N GLU A 50 15.08 -7.03 9.42
CA GLU A 50 14.49 -5.71 9.69
C GLU A 50 14.03 -5.03 8.39
N GLN A 51 14.72 -5.28 7.27
CA GLN A 51 14.34 -4.75 5.95
C GLN A 51 13.16 -5.53 5.36
N ASP A 52 13.14 -6.86 5.56
CA ASP A 52 12.01 -7.71 5.19
C ASP A 52 10.71 -7.27 5.90
N ASP A 53 10.79 -6.94 7.20
CA ASP A 53 9.68 -6.38 7.96
C ASP A 53 9.22 -5.01 7.42
N GLU A 54 10.16 -4.13 7.05
CA GLU A 54 9.81 -2.84 6.45
C GLU A 54 9.07 -3.01 5.12
N ILE A 55 9.57 -3.89 4.24
CA ILE A 55 8.95 -4.21 2.96
C ILE A 55 7.54 -4.74 3.19
N ARG A 56 7.41 -5.78 4.04
CA ARG A 56 6.12 -6.40 4.34
C ARG A 56 5.12 -5.38 4.85
N ASN A 57 5.51 -4.54 5.81
CA ASN A 57 4.61 -3.52 6.36
C ASN A 57 4.18 -2.50 5.29
N GLY A 58 5.10 -2.06 4.41
CA GLY A 58 4.76 -1.17 3.29
C GLY A 58 3.76 -1.82 2.32
N LEU A 59 3.98 -3.08 1.97
CA LEU A 59 3.11 -3.85 1.08
C LEU A 59 1.72 -4.09 1.70
N VAL A 60 1.63 -4.41 2.99
CA VAL A 60 0.35 -4.52 3.71
C VAL A 60 -0.40 -3.20 3.68
N CYS A 61 0.28 -2.10 4.03
CA CYS A 61 -0.33 -0.77 4.10
C CYS A 61 -0.91 -0.34 2.75
N ILE A 62 -0.18 -0.54 1.65
CA ILE A 62 -0.67 -0.11 0.33
C ILE A 62 -1.78 -1.03 -0.20
N SER A 63 -1.68 -2.33 0.03
CA SER A 63 -2.69 -3.31 -0.40
C SER A 63 -4.03 -3.02 0.27
N ASP A 64 -4.02 -2.85 1.59
CA ASP A 64 -5.22 -2.55 2.37
C ASP A 64 -5.78 -1.17 2.00
N PHE A 65 -4.92 -0.17 1.76
CA PHE A 65 -5.36 1.16 1.33
C PHE A 65 -6.09 1.12 -0.01
N LEU A 66 -5.48 0.55 -1.04
CA LEU A 66 -6.08 0.44 -2.37
C LEU A 66 -7.37 -0.38 -2.32
N ARG A 67 -7.39 -1.53 -1.63
CA ARG A 67 -8.59 -2.36 -1.48
C ARG A 67 -9.74 -1.55 -0.89
N ARG A 68 -9.50 -0.71 0.11
CA ARG A 68 -10.55 0.11 0.71
C ARG A 68 -11.03 1.25 -0.16
N LEU A 69 -10.13 1.91 -0.90
CA LEU A 69 -10.55 2.93 -1.86
C LEU A 69 -11.42 2.31 -2.97
N HIS A 70 -11.16 1.05 -3.31
CA HIS A 70 -11.88 0.29 -4.34
C HIS A 70 -13.19 -0.35 -3.87
N GLU A 71 -13.20 -0.96 -2.69
CA GLU A 71 -14.32 -1.79 -2.23
C GLU A 71 -15.15 -1.10 -1.13
N GLY A 72 -14.67 0.02 -0.59
CA GLY A 72 -15.28 0.66 0.57
C GLY A 72 -15.03 -0.10 1.88
N LYS A 73 -15.83 0.17 2.93
CA LYS A 73 -15.81 -0.60 4.19
C LYS A 73 -17.08 -1.44 4.32
N THR A 74 -16.94 -2.75 4.51
CA THR A 74 -18.07 -3.66 4.79
C THR A 74 -18.69 -3.45 6.18
N GLN A 75 -17.92 -2.98 7.16
CA GLN A 75 -18.39 -2.76 8.55
C GLN A 75 -18.96 -1.35 8.82
N GLN A 76 -18.68 -0.36 7.96
CA GLN A 76 -19.21 1.00 8.06
C GLN A 76 -19.87 1.35 6.73
N SER A 77 -21.21 1.22 6.66
CA SER A 77 -22.00 1.42 5.44
C SER A 77 -21.88 2.83 4.82
N SER A 78 -21.28 3.78 5.54
CA SER A 78 -21.04 5.16 5.09
C SER A 78 -19.81 5.30 4.19
N PHE A 79 -18.88 4.34 4.20
CA PHE A 79 -17.65 4.45 3.42
C PHE A 79 -17.82 3.71 2.08
N GLN A 80 -18.41 4.41 1.11
CA GLN A 80 -18.56 3.92 -0.26
C GLN A 80 -17.19 3.85 -0.94
N PRO A 81 -17.02 2.99 -1.97
CA PRO A 81 -15.87 3.07 -2.88
C PRO A 81 -15.60 4.51 -3.33
N ILE A 82 -14.32 4.90 -3.36
CA ILE A 82 -13.85 6.18 -3.88
C ILE A 82 -12.87 5.95 -5.03
N PRO A 83 -13.36 5.55 -6.23
CA PRO A 83 -12.51 5.15 -7.35
C PRO A 83 -11.55 6.25 -7.83
N LEU A 84 -11.92 7.53 -7.66
CA LEU A 84 -11.07 8.66 -8.02
C LEU A 84 -9.81 8.73 -7.16
N LEU A 85 -9.94 8.49 -5.85
CA LEU A 85 -8.80 8.48 -4.94
C LEU A 85 -7.92 7.26 -5.16
N ALA A 86 -8.52 6.11 -5.50
CA ALA A 86 -7.78 4.91 -5.85
C ALA A 86 -6.91 5.17 -7.07
N ARG A 87 -7.50 5.69 -8.15
CA ARG A 87 -6.79 6.05 -9.37
C ARG A 87 -5.65 7.06 -9.12
N ASN A 88 -5.90 8.11 -8.33
CA ASN A 88 -4.84 9.07 -7.97
C ASN A 88 -3.68 8.39 -7.22
N THR A 89 -3.99 7.43 -6.35
CA THR A 89 -2.98 6.65 -5.62
C THR A 89 -2.18 5.76 -6.57
N GLU A 90 -2.85 5.11 -7.53
CA GLU A 90 -2.20 4.29 -8.56
C GLU A 90 -1.28 5.14 -9.44
N GLU A 91 -1.73 6.31 -9.89
CA GLU A 91 -0.91 7.26 -10.66
C GLU A 91 0.33 7.70 -9.87
N GLN A 92 0.18 8.04 -8.57
CA GLN A 92 1.33 8.34 -7.69
C GLN A 92 2.31 7.17 -7.54
N MET A 93 1.80 5.94 -7.52
CA MET A 93 2.63 4.75 -7.43
C MET A 93 3.37 4.49 -8.74
N GLU A 94 2.70 4.66 -9.88
CA GLU A 94 3.30 4.52 -11.21
C GLU A 94 4.41 5.56 -11.44
N GLU A 95 4.21 6.82 -11.03
CA GLU A 95 5.23 7.87 -11.09
C GLU A 95 6.53 7.51 -10.35
N GLU A 96 6.43 6.70 -9.29
CA GLU A 96 7.58 6.24 -8.49
C GLU A 96 8.13 4.87 -8.95
N GLY A 97 7.64 4.30 -10.05
CA GLY A 97 8.08 2.98 -10.52
C GLY A 97 7.69 1.84 -9.57
N ALA A 98 6.61 2.00 -8.80
CA ALA A 98 6.16 0.99 -7.85
C ALA A 98 5.80 -0.35 -8.51
N ARG A 99 5.44 -0.34 -9.80
CA ARG A 99 5.04 -1.54 -10.54
C ARG A 99 6.22 -2.50 -10.71
N GLU A 100 7.35 -2.00 -11.16
CA GLU A 100 8.59 -2.76 -11.33
C GLU A 100 9.06 -3.32 -9.98
N GLU A 101 8.92 -2.52 -8.93
CA GLU A 101 9.31 -2.88 -7.57
C GLU A 101 8.39 -3.97 -6.99
N LEU A 102 7.07 -3.91 -7.22
CA LEU A 102 6.16 -4.99 -6.87
C LEU A 102 6.54 -6.30 -7.59
N GLU A 103 6.91 -6.23 -8.88
CA GLU A 103 7.37 -7.42 -9.63
C GLU A 103 8.69 -7.98 -9.11
N ALA A 104 9.62 -7.11 -8.69
CA ALA A 104 10.85 -7.53 -8.03
C ALA A 104 10.55 -8.20 -6.68
N GLN A 105 9.67 -7.62 -5.86
CA GLN A 105 9.33 -8.16 -4.53
C GLN A 105 8.55 -9.47 -4.59
N MET A 106 7.75 -9.71 -5.64
CA MET A 106 7.11 -11.02 -5.89
C MET A 106 8.13 -12.15 -6.09
N ASN A 107 9.32 -11.82 -6.60
CA ASN A 107 10.42 -12.75 -6.85
C ASN A 107 11.52 -12.68 -5.77
N ASN A 108 11.32 -11.88 -4.72
CA ASN A 108 12.32 -11.70 -3.66
C ASN A 108 12.63 -13.03 -2.97
N ASN A 109 13.91 -13.42 -2.91
CA ASN A 109 14.36 -14.66 -2.27
C ASN A 109 14.72 -14.47 -0.78
N GLY A 110 14.29 -13.37 -0.16
CA GLY A 110 14.36 -13.14 1.28
C GLY A 110 13.66 -14.24 2.10
N TYR A 111 13.82 -14.20 3.41
CA TYR A 111 13.41 -15.28 4.31
C TYR A 111 11.88 -15.34 4.52
N ASP A 112 11.15 -14.27 4.19
CA ASP A 112 9.72 -14.16 4.48
C ASP A 112 8.84 -14.48 3.26
N SER A 113 8.20 -15.64 3.27
CA SER A 113 7.17 -16.03 2.30
C SER A 113 6.00 -15.04 2.22
N ASN A 114 5.78 -14.24 3.27
CA ASN A 114 4.72 -13.24 3.31
C ASN A 114 5.01 -12.05 2.39
N ILE A 115 6.27 -11.69 2.13
CA ILE A 115 6.59 -10.56 1.22
C ILE A 115 6.06 -10.84 -0.18
N LYS A 116 6.30 -12.05 -0.70
CA LYS A 116 5.78 -12.46 -2.01
C LYS A 116 4.25 -12.43 -2.05
N PHE A 117 3.60 -12.90 -0.99
CA PHE A 117 2.15 -12.88 -0.86
C PHE A 117 1.63 -11.44 -0.90
N TRP A 118 2.16 -10.54 -0.07
CA TRP A 118 1.72 -9.16 0.00
C TRP A 118 2.07 -8.35 -1.25
N ALA A 119 3.18 -8.64 -1.92
CA ALA A 119 3.51 -8.03 -3.21
C ALA A 119 2.50 -8.43 -4.28
N ASN A 120 2.05 -9.69 -4.27
CA ASN A 120 0.99 -10.15 -5.16
C ASN A 120 -0.37 -9.54 -4.81
N GLU A 121 -0.71 -9.41 -3.52
CA GLU A 121 -1.94 -8.74 -3.10
C GLU A 121 -1.94 -7.25 -3.43
N ALA A 122 -0.82 -6.55 -3.27
CA ALA A 122 -0.66 -5.16 -3.69
C ALA A 122 -0.85 -5.02 -5.20
N LYS A 123 -0.19 -5.89 -5.99
CA LYS A 123 -0.35 -5.93 -7.44
C LYS A 123 -1.80 -6.19 -7.86
N LYS A 124 -2.49 -7.11 -7.18
CA LYS A 124 -3.93 -7.33 -7.41
C LYS A 124 -4.75 -6.13 -7.01
N ALA A 125 -4.50 -5.47 -5.89
CA ALA A 125 -5.25 -4.31 -5.46
C ALA A 125 -5.11 -3.13 -6.45
N THR A 126 -3.95 -3.00 -7.11
CA THR A 126 -3.70 -2.06 -8.21
C THR A 126 -4.33 -2.50 -9.55
N LEU A 127 -4.45 -3.80 -9.83
CA LEU A 127 -4.90 -4.31 -11.15
C LEU A 127 -6.36 -4.83 -11.19
N ASN A 128 -6.95 -5.22 -10.05
CA ASN A 128 -8.23 -5.93 -9.99
C ASN A 128 -9.41 -5.08 -10.50
N HIS A 129 -9.29 -3.74 -10.52
CA HIS A 129 -10.37 -2.89 -11.00
C HIS A 129 -10.44 -2.73 -12.52
N PHE A 130 -9.39 -3.06 -13.26
CA PHE A 130 -9.46 -3.08 -14.73
C PHE A 130 -10.19 -4.34 -15.24
N ILE A 131 -10.35 -5.37 -14.41
CA ILE A 131 -10.93 -6.67 -14.82
C ILE A 131 -12.44 -6.76 -14.52
N HIS A 132 -12.96 -6.02 -13.53
CA HIS A 132 -14.38 -6.07 -13.14
C HIS A 132 -15.23 -4.98 -13.81
N ARG A 133 -14.72 -4.39 -14.89
CA ARG A 133 -15.41 -3.38 -15.70
C ARG A 133 -15.60 -3.90 -17.13
N ASP A 134 -16.16 -5.10 -17.24
CA ASP A 134 -16.73 -5.66 -18.47
C ASP A 134 -18.26 -5.76 -18.36
#